data_AF-D2WDQ9-F1
#
_entry.id   AF-D2WDQ9-F1
#
_cell.length_a   1.000
_cell.length_b   1.000
_cell.length_c   1.000
_cell.angle_alpha   90.00
_cell.angle_beta   90.00
_cell.angle_gamma   90.00
#
_symmetry.space_group_name_H-M   'P 1'
#
loop_
_entity.id
_entity.type
_entity.pdbx_description
1 polymer ?
#
loop_
_entity_poly.entity_id
_entity_poly.type
_entity_poly.pdbx_seq_one_letter_code
_entity_poly.pdbx_strand_id
1 'polypeptide(L)'
;SGIERKAVNQGFVYYAPVRYSELPRYYREHIGHINVAMFQVAPMDKHGFFNFGPNASHMKAVCEISDVIIVEVNEKMPRCLGGYEEGIHISQVDYIVEGSNPEIGQMGAGAPPTDVDKAVAKLIVEEIPDGACLQLGIGGMPNTVGSMIAESDLKDLGVHTEMYVD
;
A
#
# COMPACT_ATOMS: atom_id res chain seq x y z
N SER A 1 -4.03 11.34 5.31
CA SER A 1 -2.90 12.05 5.94
C SER A 1 -3.39 13.08 6.98
N GLY A 2 -2.49 13.74 7.70
CA GLY A 2 -2.85 14.85 8.58
C GLY A 2 -3.25 16.13 7.84
N ILE A 3 -2.83 16.28 6.58
CA ILE A 3 -3.13 17.45 5.74
C ILE A 3 -4.58 17.40 5.26
N GLU A 4 -5.03 16.28 4.66
CA GLU A 4 -6.41 16.22 4.15
C GLU A 4 -7.44 16.32 5.27
N ARG A 5 -7.15 15.82 6.49
CA ARG A 5 -8.05 16.02 7.65
C ARG A 5 -8.23 17.50 7.99
N LYS A 6 -7.15 18.29 7.94
CA LYS A 6 -7.23 19.75 8.13
C LYS A 6 -8.04 20.41 7.01
N ALA A 7 -7.84 19.96 5.76
CA ALA A 7 -8.55 20.47 4.61
C ALA A 7 -10.06 20.18 4.65
N VAL A 8 -10.45 18.97 5.08
CA VAL A 8 -11.86 18.60 5.33
C VAL A 8 -12.47 19.52 6.39
N ASN A 9 -11.77 19.76 7.50
CA ASN A 9 -12.24 20.68 8.55
C ASN A 9 -12.35 22.14 8.08
N GLN A 10 -11.60 22.52 7.05
CA GLN A 10 -11.67 23.83 6.41
C GLN A 10 -12.72 23.90 5.29
N GLY A 11 -13.41 22.79 4.98
CA GLY A 11 -14.57 22.76 4.10
C GLY A 11 -14.29 22.75 2.60
N PHE A 12 -13.04 22.50 2.17
CA PHE A 12 -12.67 22.46 0.74
C PHE A 12 -12.22 21.08 0.24
N VAL A 13 -12.34 20.04 1.07
CA VAL A 13 -12.13 18.65 0.68
C VAL A 13 -13.32 17.81 1.14
N TYR A 14 -13.77 16.91 0.26
CA TYR A 14 -14.79 15.90 0.58
C TYR A 14 -14.12 14.59 1.01
N TYR A 15 -14.78 13.89 1.93
CA TYR A 15 -14.40 12.54 2.34
C TYR A 15 -15.52 11.57 2.00
N ALA A 16 -15.20 10.53 1.24
CA ALA A 16 -16.10 9.42 0.94
C ALA A 16 -15.69 8.20 1.78
N PRO A 17 -16.52 7.74 2.73
CA PRO A 17 -16.23 6.52 3.47
C PRO A 17 -16.40 5.31 2.54
N VAL A 18 -15.31 4.59 2.27
CA VAL A 18 -15.31 3.37 1.45
C VAL A 18 -14.45 2.31 2.12
N ARG A 19 -14.89 1.05 2.06
CA ARG A 19 -14.09 -0.08 2.53
C ARG A 19 -12.95 -0.30 1.54
N TYR A 20 -11.72 -0.46 2.04
CA TYR A 20 -10.54 -0.53 1.19
C TYR A 20 -10.61 -1.64 0.13
N SER A 21 -11.11 -2.83 0.50
CA SER A 21 -11.31 -3.95 -0.41
C SER A 21 -12.30 -3.68 -1.55
N GLU A 22 -13.18 -2.68 -1.40
CA GLU A 22 -14.17 -2.33 -2.40
C GLU A 22 -13.60 -1.35 -3.45
N LEU A 23 -12.41 -0.78 -3.25
CA LEU A 23 -11.87 0.23 -4.16
C LEU A 23 -11.82 -0.25 -5.62
N PRO A 24 -11.30 -1.45 -5.97
CA PRO A 24 -11.28 -1.89 -7.36
C PRO A 24 -12.69 -1.94 -7.97
N ARG A 25 -13.67 -2.48 -7.23
CA ARG A 25 -15.06 -2.58 -7.67
C ARG A 25 -15.71 -1.20 -7.78
N TYR A 26 -15.45 -0.32 -6.82
CA TYR A 26 -15.97 1.04 -6.78
C TYR A 26 -15.53 1.85 -8.01
N TYR A 27 -14.27 1.75 -8.43
CA TYR A 27 -13.82 2.38 -9.67
C TYR A 27 -14.53 1.80 -10.89
N ARG A 28 -14.55 0.47 -11.03
CA ARG A 28 -15.13 -0.22 -12.18
C ARG A 28 -16.65 0.00 -12.34
N GLU A 29 -17.39 0.08 -11.24
CA GLU A 29 -18.85 0.05 -11.24
C GLU A 29 -19.52 1.39 -10.89
N HIS A 30 -18.82 2.32 -10.22
CA HIS A 30 -19.47 3.48 -9.59
C HIS A 30 -18.85 4.84 -9.91
N ILE A 31 -17.58 4.93 -10.31
CA ILE A 31 -16.96 6.20 -10.72
C ILE A 31 -17.35 6.60 -12.14
N GLY A 32 -17.65 5.63 -13.01
CA GLY A 32 -18.06 5.84 -14.39
C GLY A 32 -16.90 6.17 -15.34
N HIS A 33 -16.11 7.21 -15.04
CA HIS A 33 -14.89 7.53 -15.80
C HIS A 33 -13.91 8.39 -14.97
N ILE A 34 -12.62 8.31 -15.30
CA ILE A 34 -11.55 9.18 -14.80
C ILE A 34 -10.90 9.87 -16.00
N ASN A 35 -10.72 11.18 -15.95
CA ASN A 35 -10.11 11.88 -17.09
C ASN A 35 -8.60 11.63 -17.19
N VAL A 36 -7.90 11.58 -16.06
CA VAL A 36 -6.45 11.38 -16.02
C VAL A 36 -6.07 10.56 -14.80
N ALA A 37 -5.27 9.51 -15.00
CA ALA A 37 -4.53 8.83 -13.94
C ALA A 37 -3.04 9.10 -14.09
N MET A 38 -2.40 9.53 -12.99
CA MET A 38 -0.96 9.83 -12.97
C MET A 38 -0.33 9.29 -11.69
N PHE A 39 0.75 8.51 -11.84
CA PHE A 39 1.43 7.87 -10.72
C PHE A 39 2.84 7.40 -11.10
N GLN A 40 3.66 7.13 -10.08
CA GLN A 40 5.00 6.54 -10.27
C GLN A 40 4.94 5.02 -10.45
N VAL A 41 5.83 4.50 -11.28
CA VAL A 41 5.98 3.07 -11.57
C VAL A 41 7.44 2.64 -11.55
N ALA A 42 7.70 1.35 -11.34
CA ALA A 42 9.00 0.75 -11.57
C ALA A 42 9.33 0.70 -13.09
N PRO A 43 10.63 0.60 -13.46
CA PRO A 43 11.03 0.49 -14.86
C PRO A 43 10.30 -0.63 -15.60
N MET A 44 10.06 -0.39 -16.89
CA MET A 44 9.41 -1.35 -17.77
C MET A 44 10.25 -2.62 -17.89
N ASP A 45 9.60 -3.79 -17.84
CA ASP A 45 10.28 -5.05 -18.15
C ASP A 45 10.41 -5.32 -19.65
N LYS A 46 11.11 -6.41 -19.98
CA LYS A 46 11.28 -6.90 -21.36
C LYS A 46 9.97 -7.30 -22.07
N HIS A 47 8.85 -7.38 -21.35
CA HIS A 47 7.53 -7.73 -21.87
C HIS A 47 6.64 -6.50 -22.04
N GLY A 48 7.16 -5.29 -21.79
CA GLY A 48 6.42 -4.05 -21.96
C GLY A 48 5.57 -3.66 -20.75
N PHE A 49 5.77 -4.26 -19.57
CA PHE A 49 5.00 -3.96 -18.37
C PHE A 49 5.76 -3.07 -17.39
N PHE A 50 5.10 -2.00 -16.96
CA PHE A 50 5.43 -1.24 -15.75
C PHE A 50 4.77 -1.87 -14.53
N ASN A 51 5.43 -1.86 -13.38
CA ASN A 51 4.90 -2.39 -12.12
C ASN A 51 4.55 -1.24 -11.17
N PHE A 52 3.43 -1.36 -10.45
CA PHE A 52 2.94 -0.31 -9.53
C PHE A 52 3.72 -0.25 -8.20
N GLY A 53 4.70 -1.14 -8.01
CA GLY A 53 5.45 -1.27 -6.76
C GLY A 53 4.52 -1.59 -5.59
N PRO A 54 4.75 -0.99 -4.41
CA PRO A 54 3.95 -1.28 -3.21
C PRO A 54 2.51 -0.73 -3.28
N ASN A 55 2.10 -0.14 -4.41
CA ASN A 55 0.82 0.54 -4.56
C ASN A 55 -0.26 -0.27 -5.29
N ALA A 56 -0.01 -1.54 -5.66
CA ALA A 56 -0.84 -2.33 -6.57
C ALA A 56 -2.34 -2.44 -6.23
N SER A 57 -2.75 -2.17 -4.99
CA SER A 57 -4.13 -2.27 -4.45
C SER A 57 -5.32 -2.12 -5.42
N HIS A 58 -5.48 -0.96 -6.07
CA HIS A 58 -6.62 -0.66 -6.97
C HIS A 58 -6.19 0.09 -8.24
N MET A 59 -4.88 0.20 -8.47
CA MET A 59 -4.31 1.00 -9.55
C MET A 59 -4.72 0.49 -10.93
N LYS A 60 -4.84 -0.83 -11.09
CA LYS A 60 -5.30 -1.41 -12.34
C LYS A 60 -6.75 -1.00 -12.66
N ALA A 61 -7.64 -1.05 -11.67
CA ALA A 61 -9.03 -0.63 -11.82
C ALA A 61 -9.15 0.87 -12.17
N VAL A 62 -8.28 1.71 -11.60
CA VAL A 62 -8.19 3.13 -11.97
C VAL A 62 -7.80 3.28 -13.44
N CYS A 63 -6.78 2.55 -13.90
CA CYS A 63 -6.32 2.60 -15.30
C CYS A 63 -7.42 2.18 -16.28
N GLU A 64 -8.18 1.13 -15.97
CA GLU A 64 -9.22 0.58 -16.87
C GLU A 64 -10.33 1.58 -17.23
N ILE A 65 -10.56 2.58 -16.37
CA ILE A 65 -11.60 3.61 -16.59
C ILE A 65 -11.02 5.00 -16.85
N SER A 66 -9.71 5.09 -17.07
CA SER A 66 -9.02 6.36 -17.31
C SER A 66 -8.92 6.68 -18.80
N ASP A 67 -9.26 7.92 -19.17
CA ASP A 67 -9.12 8.39 -20.56
C ASP A 67 -7.65 8.62 -20.95
N VAL A 68 -6.83 9.06 -19.98
CA VAL A 68 -5.40 9.33 -20.16
C VAL A 68 -4.61 8.74 -18.99
N ILE A 69 -3.56 7.99 -19.30
CA ILE A 69 -2.67 7.37 -18.33
C ILE A 69 -1.25 7.92 -18.52
N ILE A 70 -0.75 8.54 -17.45
CA ILE A 70 0.59 9.11 -17.38
C ILE A 70 1.37 8.34 -16.32
N VAL A 71 2.49 7.76 -16.70
CA VAL A 71 3.38 7.09 -15.74
C VAL A 71 4.70 7.83 -15.61
N GLU A 72 5.14 8.09 -14.38
CA GLU A 72 6.49 8.56 -14.11
C GLU A 72 7.37 7.35 -13.72
N VAL A 73 8.39 7.07 -14.51
CA VAL A 73 9.34 5.98 -14.23
C VAL A 73 10.28 6.41 -13.12
N ASN A 74 10.33 5.61 -12.05
CA ASN A 74 11.30 5.74 -10.97
C ASN A 74 12.09 4.44 -10.82
N GLU A 75 13.38 4.47 -11.17
CA GLU A 75 14.32 3.33 -11.05
C GLU A 75 14.49 2.81 -9.63
N LYS A 76 14.15 3.61 -8.61
CA LYS A 76 14.16 3.22 -7.20
C LYS A 76 12.85 2.61 -6.72
N MET A 77 11.79 2.65 -7.53
CA MET A 77 10.55 1.97 -7.21
C MET A 77 10.77 0.45 -7.28
N PRO A 78 10.56 -0.30 -6.18
CA PRO A 78 10.74 -1.74 -6.21
C PRO A 78 9.66 -2.39 -7.07
N ARG A 79 9.99 -3.56 -7.62
CA ARG A 79 9.01 -4.41 -8.29
C ARG A 79 8.37 -5.34 -7.27
N CYS A 80 7.07 -5.16 -7.01
CA CYS A 80 6.30 -6.04 -6.14
C CYS A 80 5.62 -7.12 -7.00
N LEU A 81 5.88 -8.39 -6.68
CA LEU A 81 5.37 -9.55 -7.40
C LEU A 81 4.11 -10.11 -6.74
N GLY A 82 3.31 -10.84 -7.50
CA GLY A 82 1.97 -11.31 -7.10
C GLY A 82 1.12 -11.79 -8.29
N GLY A 83 1.42 -11.32 -9.50
CA GLY A 83 0.85 -11.80 -10.76
C GLY A 83 -0.59 -11.37 -11.05
N TYR A 84 -1.23 -10.62 -10.14
CA TYR A 84 -2.61 -10.16 -10.30
C TYR A 84 -2.65 -8.63 -10.18
N GLU A 85 -3.03 -7.97 -11.28
CA GLU A 85 -3.29 -6.51 -11.32
C GLU A 85 -2.13 -5.61 -10.81
N GLU A 86 -0.90 -6.11 -10.79
CA GLU A 86 0.28 -5.42 -10.23
C GLU A 86 1.01 -4.49 -11.20
N GLY A 87 0.48 -4.30 -12.40
CA GLY A 87 1.13 -3.50 -13.43
C GLY A 87 0.26 -3.14 -14.61
N ILE A 88 0.88 -2.43 -15.55
CA ILE A 88 0.25 -1.93 -16.77
C ILE A 88 1.18 -2.09 -17.96
N HIS A 89 0.65 -2.58 -19.08
CA HIS A 89 1.40 -2.71 -20.32
C HIS A 89 1.49 -1.36 -21.03
N ILE A 90 2.63 -1.07 -21.67
CA ILE A 90 2.89 0.19 -22.39
C ILE A 90 1.82 0.54 -23.43
N SER A 91 1.15 -0.44 -24.04
CA SER A 91 0.06 -0.18 -24.99
C SER A 91 -1.18 0.47 -24.36
N GLN A 92 -1.25 0.57 -23.03
CA GLN A 92 -2.32 1.24 -22.28
C GLN A 92 -1.84 2.57 -21.68
N VAL A 93 -0.60 3.00 -21.96
CA VAL A 93 -0.02 4.21 -21.39
C VAL A 93 0.06 5.28 -22.47
N ASP A 94 -0.46 6.47 -22.20
CA ASP A 94 -0.46 7.59 -23.15
C ASP A 94 0.83 8.41 -23.06
N TYR A 95 1.36 8.60 -21.85
CA TYR A 95 2.57 9.38 -21.62
C TYR A 95 3.50 8.71 -20.61
N ILE A 96 4.79 8.74 -20.92
CA ILE A 96 5.85 8.27 -20.04
C ILE A 96 6.73 9.48 -19.70
N VAL A 97 6.92 9.70 -18.40
CA VAL A 97 7.85 10.69 -17.86
C VAL A 97 9.03 9.95 -17.26
N GLU A 98 10.24 10.23 -17.74
CA GLU A 98 11.46 9.77 -17.07
C GLU A 98 11.69 10.67 -15.85
N GLY A 99 11.50 10.10 -14.66
CA GLY A 99 11.57 10.84 -13.40
C GLY A 99 13.00 11.15 -12.97
N SER A 100 13.12 12.00 -11.93
CA SER A 100 14.42 12.29 -11.30
C SER A 100 14.95 11.16 -10.41
N ASN A 101 14.23 10.04 -10.35
CA ASN A 101 14.51 8.87 -9.51
C ASN A 101 14.73 9.21 -8.02
N PRO A 102 13.79 9.94 -7.38
CA PRO A 102 13.89 10.21 -5.95
C PRO A 102 13.77 8.90 -5.15
N GLU A 103 14.37 8.89 -3.96
CA GLU A 103 14.07 7.81 -3.00
C GLU A 103 12.57 7.70 -2.78
N ILE A 104 12.06 6.48 -2.67
CA ILE A 104 10.65 6.27 -2.37
C ILE A 104 10.33 6.88 -1.00
N GLY A 105 9.17 7.52 -0.89
CA GLY A 105 8.72 8.06 0.39
C GLY A 105 8.58 6.93 1.40
N GLN A 106 9.34 7.00 2.48
CA GLN A 106 9.24 6.07 3.60
C GLN A 106 8.62 6.78 4.80
N MET A 107 7.81 6.05 5.56
CA MET A 107 7.43 6.51 6.89
C MET A 107 8.66 6.39 7.79
N GLY A 108 8.90 7.42 8.61
CA GLY A 108 9.96 7.36 9.61
C GLY A 108 9.69 6.24 10.63
N ALA A 109 10.75 5.84 11.33
CA ALA A 109 10.61 4.89 12.44
C ALA A 109 9.56 5.38 13.45
N GLY A 110 8.71 4.47 13.90
CA GLY A 110 7.73 4.74 14.95
C GLY A 110 8.41 5.20 16.25
N ALA A 111 7.64 5.83 17.14
CA ALA A 111 8.13 6.11 18.48
C ALA A 111 8.48 4.79 19.20
N PRO A 112 9.50 4.79 20.09
CA PRO A 112 9.81 3.61 20.89
C PRO A 112 8.57 3.10 21.65
N PRO A 113 8.45 1.78 21.85
CA PRO A 113 7.29 1.20 22.52
C PRO A 113 7.20 1.69 23.97
N THR A 114 6.02 2.18 24.34
CA THR A 114 5.70 2.55 25.72
C THR A 114 5.50 1.31 26.58
N ASP A 115 5.46 1.47 27.90
CA ASP A 115 5.15 0.35 28.82
C ASP A 115 3.73 -0.18 28.60
N VAL A 116 2.80 0.68 28.15
CA VAL A 116 1.44 0.26 27.77
C VAL A 116 1.47 -0.61 26.51
N ASP A 117 2.25 -0.21 25.49
CA ASP A 117 2.37 -0.99 24.25
C ASP A 117 2.92 -2.39 24.55
N LYS A 118 3.96 -2.49 25.39
CA LYS A 118 4.54 -3.77 25.80
C LYS A 118 3.56 -4.64 26.58
N ALA A 119 2.81 -4.04 27.50
CA ALA A 119 1.81 -4.77 28.29
C ALA A 119 0.70 -5.33 27.40
N VAL A 120 0.21 -4.55 26.44
CA VAL A 120 -0.81 -4.99 25.47
C VAL A 120 -0.24 -6.05 24.53
N ALA A 121 0.97 -5.84 24.00
CA ALA A 121 1.60 -6.78 23.09
C ALA A 121 1.85 -8.14 23.74
N LYS A 122 2.22 -8.17 25.03
CA LYS A 122 2.34 -9.44 25.79
C LYS A 122 1.03 -10.23 25.79
N LEU A 123 -0.08 -9.57 26.09
CA LEU A 123 -1.41 -10.21 26.10
C LEU A 123 -1.80 -10.73 24.71
N ILE A 124 -1.42 -10.02 23.65
CA ILE A 124 -1.70 -10.45 22.28
C ILE A 124 -0.86 -11.68 21.92
N VAL A 125 0.45 -11.67 22.19
CA VAL A 125 1.37 -12.74 21.81
C VAL A 125 1.02 -14.06 22.49
N GLU A 126 0.56 -14.02 23.74
CA GLU A 126 0.10 -15.22 24.47
C GLU A 126 -1.11 -15.92 23.81
N GLU A 127 -1.86 -15.22 22.97
CA GLU A 127 -3.04 -15.75 22.26
C GLU A 127 -2.72 -16.25 20.84
N ILE A 128 -1.49 -16.08 20.36
CA ILE A 128 -1.10 -16.49 19.01
C ILE A 128 -0.62 -17.95 19.07
N PRO A 129 -1.27 -18.88 18.36
CA PRO A 129 -0.76 -20.24 18.23
C PRO A 129 0.31 -20.35 17.12
N ASP A 130 1.14 -21.39 17.18
CA ASP A 130 1.93 -21.84 16.04
C ASP A 130 1.03 -22.04 14.82
N GLY A 131 1.52 -21.68 13.63
CA GLY A 131 0.76 -21.79 12.39
C GLY A 131 -0.23 -20.64 12.14
N ALA A 132 -0.33 -19.65 13.02
CA ALA A 132 -1.27 -18.54 12.84
C ALA A 132 -0.96 -17.71 11.59
N CYS A 133 -2.02 -17.22 10.93
CA CYS A 133 -1.91 -16.28 9.82
C CYS A 133 -2.10 -14.84 10.32
N LEU A 134 -1.04 -14.03 10.19
CA LEU A 134 -0.96 -12.71 10.80
C LEU A 134 -1.43 -11.60 9.85
N GLN A 135 -2.15 -10.64 10.44
CA GLN A 135 -2.42 -9.32 9.88
C GLN A 135 -2.06 -8.29 10.94
N LEU A 136 -1.10 -7.42 10.62
CA LEU A 136 -0.65 -6.34 11.51
C LEU A 136 -0.81 -4.99 10.82
N GLY A 137 -1.13 -3.97 11.61
CA GLY A 137 -1.13 -2.58 11.15
C GLY A 137 0.24 -1.94 11.31
N ILE A 138 0.28 -0.61 11.22
CA ILE A 138 1.49 0.19 11.44
C ILE A 138 1.38 1.00 12.74
N GLY A 139 2.52 1.27 13.38
CA GLY A 139 2.64 2.20 14.50
C GLY A 139 3.23 1.54 15.75
N GLY A 140 3.34 2.31 16.84
CA GLY A 140 4.02 1.85 18.06
C GLY A 140 3.53 0.49 18.56
N MET A 141 2.21 0.33 18.73
CA MET A 141 1.63 -0.93 19.23
C MET A 141 1.80 -2.11 18.25
N PRO A 142 1.39 -2.05 16.96
CA PRO A 142 1.57 -3.18 16.04
C PRO A 142 3.04 -3.57 15.85
N ASN A 143 3.95 -2.60 15.80
CA ASN A 143 5.38 -2.86 15.72
C ASN A 143 5.90 -3.57 16.98
N THR A 144 5.38 -3.23 18.16
CA THR A 144 5.71 -3.92 19.41
C THR A 144 5.27 -5.38 19.37
N VAL A 145 4.06 -5.64 18.88
CA VAL A 145 3.56 -7.02 18.68
C VAL A 145 4.48 -7.77 17.72
N GLY A 146 4.83 -7.17 16.58
CA GLY A 146 5.77 -7.75 15.61
C GLY A 146 7.13 -8.11 16.22
N SER A 147 7.75 -7.19 16.97
CA SER A 147 9.02 -7.44 17.68
C SER A 147 8.90 -8.58 18.67
N MET A 148 7.83 -8.62 19.48
CA MET A 148 7.65 -9.67 20.48
C MET A 148 7.36 -11.03 19.85
N ILE A 149 6.66 -11.10 18.71
CA ILE A 149 6.51 -12.33 17.93
C ILE A 149 7.89 -12.80 17.44
N ALA A 150 8.71 -11.90 16.90
CA ALA A 150 10.05 -12.23 16.40
C ALA A 150 11.00 -12.72 17.52
N GLU A 151 10.80 -12.28 18.75
CA GLU A 151 11.55 -12.70 19.94
C GLU A 151 10.97 -13.96 20.63
N SER A 152 9.79 -14.42 20.21
CA SER A 152 9.08 -15.57 20.80
C SER A 152 9.55 -16.93 20.23
N ASP A 153 8.99 -18.01 20.76
CA ASP A 153 9.20 -19.38 20.27
C ASP A 153 8.15 -19.85 19.24
N LEU A 154 7.27 -18.95 18.79
CA LEU A 154 6.23 -19.23 17.78
C LEU A 154 6.83 -19.66 16.44
N LYS A 155 6.15 -20.61 15.77
CA LYS A 155 6.61 -21.24 14.53
C LYS A 155 5.53 -21.31 13.48
N ASP A 156 5.99 -21.51 12.24
CA ASP A 156 5.14 -21.79 11.07
C ASP A 156 4.09 -20.71 10.79
N LEU A 157 4.37 -19.47 11.19
CA LEU A 157 3.47 -18.33 11.01
C LEU A 157 3.33 -17.97 9.52
N GLY A 158 2.10 -17.68 9.12
CA GLY A 158 1.75 -17.13 7.81
C GLY A 158 1.49 -15.63 7.87
N VAL A 159 1.48 -14.98 6.71
CA VAL A 159 1.16 -13.55 6.60
C VAL A 159 0.12 -13.35 5.49
N HIS A 160 -1.01 -12.73 5.85
CA HIS A 160 -2.00 -12.22 4.91
C HIS A 160 -2.49 -10.87 5.42
N THR A 161 -1.89 -9.80 4.92
CA THR A 161 -2.05 -8.45 5.48
C THR A 161 -2.27 -7.41 4.39
N GLU A 162 -2.86 -6.27 4.77
CA GLU A 162 -2.97 -5.09 3.89
C GLU A 162 -1.58 -4.53 3.56
N MET A 163 -0.72 -4.46 4.57
CA MET A 163 0.64 -3.93 4.47
C MET A 163 1.56 -4.75 5.37
N TYR A 164 2.78 -4.99 4.89
CA TYR A 164 3.84 -5.62 5.66
C TYR A 164 4.95 -4.62 5.89
N VAL A 165 5.38 -4.46 7.13
CA VAL A 165 6.34 -3.46 7.58
C VAL A 165 7.43 -4.10 8.44
N ASP A 166 8.52 -3.34 8.61
CA ASP A 166 9.67 -3.70 9.44
C ASP A 166 9.32 -3.95 10.92
#